data_AF-A0A947J639-F1
#
_entry.id   AF-A0A947J639-F1
#
_cell.length_a   1.000
_cell.length_b   1.000
_cell.length_c   1.000
_cell.angle_alpha   90.00
_cell.angle_beta   90.00
_cell.angle_gamma   90.00
#
_symmetry.space_group_name_H-M   'P 1'
#
loop_
_entity.id
_entity.type
_entity.pdbx_description
1 polymer ?
#
loop_
_entity_poly.entity_id
_entity_poly.type
_entity_poly.pdbx_seq_one_letter_code
_entity_poly.pdbx_strand_id
1 'polypeptide(L)' 'MNTIVKATTKGQITIPAKWRNRFNTDRFLVNIKDTHLEIKPINLDNIDERQEYTVFDAIRDNKGKGIKAKDLVKILKKTI' A
#
# COMPACT_ATOMS: atom_id res chain seq x y z
N MET A 1 23.45 10.04 -6.18
CA MET A 1 24.19 10.27 -4.91
C MET A 1 24.15 8.97 -4.16
N ASN A 2 25.31 8.38 -3.88
CA ASN A 2 25.41 7.11 -3.16
C ASN A 2 26.02 7.42 -1.80
N THR A 3 25.35 6.99 -0.73
CA THR A 3 25.83 7.17 0.65
C THR A 3 25.93 5.79 1.27
N ILE A 4 27.12 5.43 1.73
CA ILE A 4 27.34 4.20 2.48
C ILE A 4 26.94 4.46 3.93
N VAL A 5 26.04 3.64 4.46
CA VAL A 5 25.57 3.72 5.85
C VAL A 5 25.85 2.39 6.55
N LYS A 6 26.18 2.46 7.84
CA LYS A 6 26.37 1.27 8.68
C LYS A 6 25.05 0.92 9.35
N ALA A 7 24.72 -0.37 9.40
CA ALA A 7 23.59 -0.85 10.19
C ALA A 7 23.91 -0.82 11.69
N THR A 8 22.89 -0.59 12.52
CA THR A 8 23.01 -0.77 13.98
C THR A 8 23.12 -2.26 14.32
N THR A 9 23.41 -2.58 15.58
CA THR A 9 23.45 -3.97 16.07
C THR A 9 22.11 -4.70 15.91
N LYS A 10 21.00 -3.96 15.80
CA LYS A 10 19.66 -4.49 15.54
C LYS A 10 19.31 -4.56 14.05
N GLY A 11 20.26 -4.31 13.15
CA GLY A 11 20.05 -4.36 11.70
C GLY A 11 19.34 -3.14 11.11
N GLN A 12 19.24 -2.02 11.83
CA GLN A 12 18.57 -0.81 11.34
C GLN A 12 19.53 0.05 10.52
N ILE A 13 19.09 0.55 9.36
CA ILE A 13 19.82 1.53 8.56
C ILE A 13 19.15 2.90 8.67
N THR A 14 19.95 3.96 8.80
CA THR A 14 19.42 5.32 8.84
C THR A 14 19.25 5.85 7.42
N ILE A 15 18.02 6.25 7.07
CA ILE A 15 17.72 6.84 5.78
C ILE A 15 18.29 8.28 5.71
N PRO A 16 19.05 8.64 4.66
CA PRO A 16 19.67 9.97 4.53
C PRO A 16 18.66 11.12 4.63
N ALA A 17 19.02 12.17 5.37
CA ALA A 17 18.15 13.33 5.62
C ALA A 17 17.64 13.98 4.32
N LYS A 18 18.49 14.11 3.30
CA LYS A 18 18.12 14.66 1.98
C LYS A 18 16.97 13.91 1.33
N TRP A 19 16.91 12.59 1.51
CA TRP A 19 15.83 11.76 0.95
C TRP A 19 14.57 11.82 1.82
N ARG A 20 14.71 11.77 3.16
CA ARG A 20 13.58 11.93 4.10
C ARG A 20 12.84 13.26 3.89
N ASN A 21 13.59 14.35 3.74
CA ASN A 21 13.04 15.69 3.54
C ASN A 21 12.30 15.85 2.19
N ARG A 22 12.52 14.95 1.22
CA ARG A 22 11.84 15.01 -0.09
C ARG A 22 10.40 14.50 -0.03
N PHE A 23 10.12 13.51 0.81
CA PHE A 23 8.83 12.79 0.79
C PHE A 23 7.96 13.04 2.03
N ASN A 24 8.50 13.68 3.08
CA ASN A 24 7.77 14.03 4.31
C ASN A 24 6.83 12.91 4.83
N THR A 25 7.34 11.68 4.90
CA THR A 25 6.60 10.50 5.39
C THR A 25 7.45 9.70 6.37
N ASP A 26 6.79 9.07 7.33
CA ASP A 26 7.36 8.09 8.26
C ASP A 26 7.00 6.64 7.88
N ARG A 27 6.25 6.43 6.78
CA ARG A 27 5.80 5.12 6.30
C ARG A 27 6.51 4.72 5.01
N PHE A 28 6.99 3.48 4.97
CA PHE A 28 7.76 2.96 3.84
C PHE A 28 7.31 1.54 3.50
N LEU A 29 7.21 1.25 2.20
CA LEU A 29 7.12 -0.11 1.69
C LEU A 29 8.54 -0.66 1.57
N VAL A 30 8.77 -1.86 2.11
CA VAL A 30 10.03 -2.58 1.96
C VAL A 30 9.76 -3.88 1.23
N ASN A 31 10.23 -3.96 -0.01
CA ASN A 31 10.16 -5.17 -0.81
C ASN A 31 11.48 -5.92 -0.74
N ILE A 32 11.42 -7.19 -0.34
CA ILE A 32 12.57 -8.08 -0.35
C ILE A 32 12.72 -8.66 -1.76
N LYS A 33 13.88 -8.44 -2.39
CA LYS A 33 14.28 -9.09 -3.64
C LYS A 33 15.48 -9.99 -3.36
N ASP A 34 15.78 -10.90 -4.28
CA ASP A 34 16.86 -11.88 -4.11
C ASP A 34 18.23 -11.22 -3.87
N THR A 35 18.47 -10.04 -4.45
CA THR A 35 19.77 -9.36 -4.40
C THR A 35 19.80 -8.09 -3.56
N HIS A 36 18.64 -7.51 -3.25
CA HIS A 36 18.56 -6.20 -2.58
C HIS A 36 17.21 -5.97 -1.91
N LEU A 37 17.16 -4.97 -1.04
CA LEU A 37 15.92 -4.41 -0.52
C LEU A 37 15.53 -3.18 -1.33
N GLU A 38 14.29 -3.12 -1.78
CA GLU A 38 13.72 -1.93 -2.40
C GLU A 38 12.84 -1.20 -1.38
N ILE A 39 13.20 0.05 -1.05
CA ILE A 39 12.48 0.87 -0.08
C ILE A 39 11.80 2.03 -0.80
N LYS A 40 10.48 2.14 -0.67
CA LYS A 40 9.66 3.20 -1.29
C LYS A 40 8.88 3.97 -0.22
N PRO A 41 8.84 5.31 -0.27
CA PRO A 41 7.96 6.08 0.60
C PRO A 41 6.51 5.77 0.25
N ILE A 42 5.69 5.52 1.26
CA ILE A 42 4.24 5.46 1.10
C ILE A 42 3.71 6.82 1.53
N ASN A 43 3.03 7.49 0.61
CA ASN A 43 2.15 8.58 0.97
C ASN A 43 0.73 8.04 0.93
N LEU A 44 0.10 7.89 2.09
CA LEU A 44 -1.28 7.39 2.18
C LEU A 44 -2.27 8.35 1.56
N ASP A 45 -1.96 9.65 1.54
CA ASP A 45 -2.76 10.66 0.87
C ASP A 45 -2.69 10.51 -0.67
N ASN A 46 -1.65 9.83 -1.18
CA ASN A 46 -1.49 9.47 -2.59
C ASN A 46 -1.80 7.99 -2.88
N ILE A 47 -2.24 7.21 -1.88
CA ILE A 47 -3.07 6.02 -2.17
C ILE A 47 -4.43 6.60 -2.53
N ASP A 48 -4.44 7.22 -3.70
CA ASP A 48 -5.61 7.71 -4.41
C ASP A 48 -6.66 6.59 -4.30
N GLU A 49 -7.91 6.98 -4.04
CA GLU A 49 -9.11 6.15 -4.21
C GLU A 49 -9.13 5.41 -5.57
N ARG A 50 -8.22 5.73 -6.49
CA ARG A 50 -8.00 5.12 -7.81
C ARG A 50 -7.37 3.72 -7.80
N GLN A 51 -6.84 3.21 -6.68
CA GLN A 51 -6.44 1.79 -6.60
C GLN A 51 -7.49 0.89 -5.96
N GLU A 52 -8.43 1.47 -5.23
CA GLU A 52 -9.62 0.76 -4.79
C GLU A 52 -10.66 0.86 -5.90
N TYR A 53 -11.24 -0.27 -6.28
CA TYR A 53 -12.38 -0.28 -7.19
C TYR A 53 -13.57 -0.88 -6.45
N THR A 54 -14.71 -0.19 -6.50
CA THR A 54 -15.91 -0.65 -5.81
C THR A 54 -16.49 -1.86 -6.51
N VAL A 55 -16.17 -3.05 -5.98
CA VAL A 55 -16.67 -4.35 -6.46
C VAL A 55 -18.21 -4.43 -6.38
N PHE A 56 -18.79 -3.83 -5.34
CA PHE A 56 -20.24 -3.79 -5.13
C PHE A 56 -20.63 -2.53 -4.35
N ASP A 57 -21.61 -1.79 -4.87
CA ASP A 57 -22.24 -0.65 -4.22
C ASP A 57 -23.74 -0.94 -4.09
N ALA A 58 -24.29 -0.94 -2.88
CA ALA A 58 -25.69 -1.30 -2.67
C ALA A 58 -26.68 -0.32 -3.32
N ILE A 59 -26.33 0.97 -3.38
CA ILE A 59 -27.15 2.01 -4.02
C ILE A 59 -27.16 1.78 -5.53
N ARG A 60 -25.98 1.58 -6.13
CA ARG A 60 -25.79 1.34 -7.57
C ARG A 60 -26.35 -0.01 -8.03
N ASP A 61 -26.02 -1.08 -7.31
CA ASP A 61 -26.14 -2.46 -7.78
C ASP A 61 -27.35 -3.20 -7.16
N ASN A 62 -27.97 -2.65 -6.10
CA ASN A 62 -29.10 -3.29 -5.42
C ASN A 62 -30.17 -2.31 -4.89
N LYS A 63 -30.31 -1.13 -5.51
CA LYS A 63 -31.35 -0.12 -5.18
C LYS A 63 -31.38 0.26 -3.68
N GLY A 64 -30.21 0.32 -3.06
CA GLY A 64 -30.04 0.60 -1.63
C GLY A 64 -30.40 -0.56 -0.69
N LYS A 65 -30.71 -1.74 -1.22
CA LYS A 65 -31.02 -2.92 -0.39
C LYS A 65 -29.76 -3.69 -0.04
N GLY A 66 -29.72 -4.25 1.16
CA GLY A 66 -28.67 -5.19 1.56
C GLY A 66 -28.70 -6.47 0.72
N ILE A 67 -27.55 -7.13 0.60
CA ILE A 67 -27.39 -8.42 -0.06
C ILE A 67 -27.09 -9.51 0.97
N LYS A 68 -27.53 -10.75 0.70
CA LYS A 68 -27.18 -11.89 1.55
C LYS A 68 -25.69 -12.23 1.37
N ALA A 69 -25.03 -12.61 2.46
CA ALA A 69 -23.61 -12.97 2.45
C ALA A 69 -23.26 -14.02 1.36
N LYS A 70 -24.10 -15.04 1.16
CA LYS A 70 -23.92 -16.06 0.12
C LYS A 70 -23.87 -15.50 -1.30
N ASP A 71 -24.58 -14.40 -1.56
CA ASP A 71 -24.68 -13.80 -2.88
C ASP A 71 -23.55 -12.77 -3.08
N LEU A 72 -23.14 -12.08 -2.02
CA LEU A 72 -21.91 -11.26 -2.03
C LEU A 72 -20.66 -12.10 -2.36
N VAL A 73 -20.54 -13.30 -1.77
CA VAL A 73 -19.43 -14.22 -2.05
C VAL A 73 -19.35 -14.58 -3.55
N LYS A 74 -20.49 -14.72 -4.24
CA LYS A 74 -20.51 -14.98 -5.69
C LYS A 74 -20.00 -13.79 -6.49
N ILE A 75 -20.30 -12.56 -6.06
CA ILE A 75 -19.85 -11.33 -6.71
C ILE A 75 -18.33 -11.20 -6.56
N LEU A 76 -17.82 -11.38 -5.34
CA LEU A 76 -16.38 -11.31 -5.06
C LEU A 76 -15.58 -12.35 -5.87
N LYS A 77 -16.07 -13.58 -5.98
CA LYS A 77 -15.42 -14.66 -6.76
C LYS A 77 -15.30 -14.39 -8.27
N LYS A 78 -16.14 -13.51 -8.85
CA LYS A 78 -16.04 -13.16 -10.28
C LYS A 78 -14.91 -12.17 -10.57
N THR A 79 -14.29 -11.63 -9.53
CA THR A 79 -13.34 -10.52 -9.63
C THR A 79 -11.91 -10.93 -9.31
N ILE A 80 -11.70 -12.22 -9.02
CA ILE A 80 -10.40 -12.85 -8.74
C ILE A 80 -10.08 -13.80 -9.90
#